data_AF-A0A8T3C3Q4-F1
#
_entry.id   AF-A0A8T3C3Q4-F1
#
_cell.length_a   1.000
_cell.length_b   1.000
_cell.length_c   1.000
_cell.angle_alpha   90.00
_cell.angle_beta   90.00
_cell.angle_gamma   90.00
#
_symmetry.space_group_name_H-M   'P 1'
#
loop_
_entity.id
_entity.type
_entity.pdbx_description
1 polymer ?
#
loop_
_entity_poly.entity_id
_entity_poly.type
_entity_poly.pdbx_seq_one_letter_code
_entity_poly.pdbx_strand_id
1 'polypeptide(L)'
;MLFPCLVVVGIFSMYLSVGLAGGILVSWDNSLASFTVLDSSPQFVIGELDVLKKGRWRIAIIYGSKDVYVRRLLWEKLETFSGTDLPMVIGGDFNCLLTKEDKRGGRRFSFSIGPREMKSFLTSNDLHEVGYVGPKYTWSNNKLGADRILERLDRCFLNSSAISLGHRMVVRHP
;
A
#
# COMPACT_ATOMS: atom_id res chain seq x y z
N MET A 1 -6.56 1.91 18.77
CA MET A 1 -5.97 0.56 18.70
C MET A 1 -4.47 0.79 18.76
N LEU A 2 -3.89 0.53 19.93
CA LEU A 2 -2.47 0.75 20.22
C LEU A 2 -1.66 -0.21 19.35
N PHE A 3 -0.69 0.30 18.60
CA PHE A 3 0.32 -0.50 17.92
C PHE A 3 1.25 -1.11 18.98
N PRO A 4 1.29 -2.44 19.19
CA PRO A 4 2.33 -3.05 19.99
C PRO A 4 3.50 -3.47 19.09
N CYS A 5 4.70 -3.12 19.56
CA CYS A 5 5.95 -3.83 19.35
C CYS A 5 6.45 -4.05 17.92
N LEU A 6 7.53 -3.35 17.56
CA LEU A 6 8.69 -4.02 16.98
C LEU A 6 9.95 -3.21 17.30
N VAL A 7 10.87 -3.83 18.03
CA VAL A 7 12.26 -3.41 18.15
C VAL A 7 12.87 -3.58 16.75
N VAL A 8 13.21 -2.49 16.06
CA VAL A 8 13.94 -2.55 14.79
C VAL A 8 15.03 -1.49 14.80
N VAL A 9 16.26 -1.96 14.68
CA VAL A 9 17.45 -1.17 14.36
C VAL A 9 17.31 -0.74 12.90
N GLY A 10 17.08 0.54 12.64
CA GLY A 10 16.92 1.07 11.28
C GLY A 10 16.84 2.59 11.24
N ILE A 11 17.18 3.21 10.11
CA ILE A 11 16.81 4.61 9.85
C ILE A 11 15.37 4.61 9.35
N PHE A 12 14.65 5.67 9.70
CA PHE A 12 13.25 5.84 9.38
C PHE A 12 13.05 7.11 8.57
N SER A 13 12.15 7.05 7.60
CA SER A 13 11.50 8.23 7.02
C SER A 13 10.05 8.23 7.49
N MET A 14 9.60 9.34 8.06
CA MET A 14 8.30 9.43 8.72
C MET A 14 7.50 10.58 8.14
N TYR A 15 6.28 10.30 7.70
CA TYR A 15 5.23 11.30 7.66
C TYR A 15 4.55 11.31 9.03
N LEU A 16 4.68 12.41 9.77
CA LEU A 16 4.18 12.51 11.14
C LEU A 16 2.66 12.42 11.20
N SER A 17 2.14 11.79 12.26
CA SER A 17 0.71 11.78 12.56
C SER A 17 0.23 13.18 12.95
N VAL A 18 -1.05 13.49 12.71
CA VAL A 18 -1.69 14.67 13.28
C VAL A 18 -2.43 14.22 14.53
N GLY A 19 -1.82 14.40 15.71
CA GLY A 19 -2.34 13.87 16.97
C GLY A 19 -2.25 12.34 17.03
N LEU A 20 -3.32 11.67 17.50
CA LEU A 20 -3.40 10.21 17.65
C LEU A 20 -3.73 9.46 16.34
N ALA A 21 -3.84 10.15 15.22
CA ALA A 21 -4.33 9.57 13.97
C ALA A 21 -3.43 9.89 12.77
N GLY A 22 -3.28 8.89 11.90
CA GLY A 22 -2.47 8.96 10.68
C GLY A 22 -0.99 8.70 10.94
N GLY A 23 -0.19 9.07 9.95
CA GLY A 23 1.24 8.86 9.93
C GLY A 23 1.63 7.63 9.11
N ILE A 24 2.70 7.76 8.34
CA ILE A 24 3.28 6.69 7.51
C ILE A 24 4.73 6.55 7.93
N LEU A 25 5.11 5.35 8.33
CA LEU A 25 6.47 5.01 8.68
C LEU A 25 7.09 4.15 7.58
N VAL A 26 8.21 4.60 7.04
CA VAL A 26 9.05 3.83 6.13
C VAL A 26 10.34 3.48 6.88
N SER A 27 10.67 2.19 6.93
CA SER A 27 11.85 1.68 7.61
C SER A 27 12.64 0.77 6.66
N TRP A 28 13.96 0.86 6.70
CA TRP A 28 14.85 0.00 5.94
C TRP A 28 16.16 -0.23 6.70
N ASP A 29 16.89 -1.27 6.28
CA ASP A 29 18.23 -1.58 6.78
C ASP A 29 19.27 -0.80 5.98
N ASN A 30 19.97 0.14 6.64
CA ASN A 30 20.98 0.98 5.99
C ASN A 30 22.23 0.24 5.55
N SER A 31 22.46 -0.97 6.06
CA SER A 31 23.54 -1.81 5.54
C SER A 31 23.21 -2.40 4.17
N LEU A 32 21.92 -2.41 3.79
CA LEU A 32 21.42 -3.03 2.57
C LEU A 32 20.88 -2.02 1.56
N ALA A 33 20.37 -0.86 2.00
CA ALA A 33 19.76 0.12 1.12
C ALA A 33 19.82 1.55 1.65
N SER A 34 19.63 2.53 0.76
CA SER A 34 19.38 3.93 1.10
C SER A 34 18.06 4.39 0.48
N PHE A 35 17.27 5.15 1.24
CA PHE A 35 15.97 5.65 0.79
C PHE A 35 15.98 7.18 0.70
N THR A 36 15.62 7.69 -0.48
CA THR A 36 15.48 9.12 -0.74
C THR A 36 14.02 9.44 -1.01
N VAL A 37 13.41 10.26 -0.16
CA VAL A 37 12.02 10.71 -0.35
C VAL A 37 11.92 11.62 -1.58
N LEU A 38 10.99 11.34 -2.48
CA LEU A 38 10.65 12.18 -3.62
C LEU A 38 9.50 13.13 -3.29
N ASP A 39 8.43 12.59 -2.68
CA ASP A 39 7.26 13.35 -2.28
C ASP A 39 6.54 12.65 -1.11
N SER A 40 5.73 13.40 -0.37
CA SER A 40 4.92 12.85 0.72
C SER A 40 3.64 13.63 0.94
N SER A 41 2.61 12.94 1.42
CA SER A 41 1.33 13.50 1.79
C SER A 41 0.72 12.68 2.94
N PRO A 42 -0.42 13.12 3.52
CA PRO A 42 -1.15 12.29 4.48
C PRO A 42 -1.55 10.91 3.94
N GLN A 43 -1.60 10.74 2.62
CA GLN A 43 -2.04 9.49 1.98
C GLN A 43 -0.91 8.63 1.43
N PHE A 44 0.32 9.15 1.32
CA PHE A 44 1.46 8.38 0.82
C PHE A 44 2.81 8.95 1.22
N VAL A 45 3.83 8.10 1.21
CA VAL A 45 5.24 8.48 1.10
C VAL A 45 5.81 7.77 -0.12
N ILE A 46 6.40 8.52 -1.06
CA ILE A 46 7.05 7.94 -2.24
C ILE A 46 8.51 8.36 -2.29
N GLY A 47 9.37 7.41 -2.64
CA GLY A 47 10.80 7.64 -2.73
C GLY A 47 11.50 6.61 -3.60
N GLU A 48 12.80 6.82 -3.76
CA GLU A 48 13.69 5.88 -4.44
C GLU A 48 14.52 5.14 -3.40
N LEU A 49 14.48 3.82 -3.45
CA LEU A 49 15.28 2.91 -2.63
C LEU A 49 16.43 2.38 -3.50
N ASP A 50 17.66 2.77 -3.18
CA ASP A 50 18.85 2.19 -3.79
C ASP A 50 19.27 0.97 -2.97
N VAL A 51 19.11 -0.22 -3.56
CA VAL A 51 19.35 -1.49 -2.88
C VAL A 51 20.68 -2.06 -3.38
N LEU A 52 21.57 -2.35 -2.44
CA LEU A 52 22.90 -2.89 -2.71
C LEU A 52 22.81 -4.13 -3.62
N LYS A 53 23.47 -4.07 -4.78
CA LYS A 53 23.48 -5.12 -5.83
C LYS A 53 22.13 -5.43 -6.50
N LYS A 54 21.05 -4.70 -6.20
CA LYS A 54 19.73 -4.84 -6.83
C LYS A 54 19.24 -3.58 -7.54
N GLY A 55 20.05 -2.54 -7.54
CA GLY A 55 19.78 -1.29 -8.23
C GLY A 55 18.72 -0.45 -7.53
N ARG A 56 18.19 0.51 -8.28
CA ARG A 56 17.26 1.50 -7.77
C ARG A 56 15.80 1.09 -8.00
N TRP A 57 14.99 1.25 -6.96
CA TRP A 57 13.57 0.90 -6.95
C TRP A 57 12.75 2.11 -6.56
N ARG A 58 11.56 2.25 -7.15
CA ARG A 58 10.58 3.25 -6.70
C ARG A 58 9.64 2.61 -5.71
N ILE A 59 9.57 3.15 -4.50
CA ILE A 59 8.74 2.62 -3.41
C ILE A 59 7.70 3.66 -3.02
N ALA A 60 6.43 3.29 -3.07
CA ALA A 60 5.31 4.08 -2.58
C ALA A 60 4.59 3.34 -1.45
N ILE A 61 4.58 3.95 -0.26
CA ILE A 61 3.86 3.43 0.91
C ILE A 61 2.57 4.23 1.08
N ILE A 62 1.44 3.55 1.16
CA ILE A 62 0.10 4.12 1.03
C ILE A 62 -0.67 4.03 2.36
N TYR A 63 -1.38 5.11 2.68
CA TYR A 63 -2.46 5.13 3.66
C TYR A 63 -3.63 5.95 3.10
N GLY A 64 -4.41 5.34 2.21
CA GLY A 64 -5.47 6.00 1.47
C GLY A 64 -6.61 6.48 2.38
N SER A 65 -7.23 7.62 2.02
CA SER A 65 -8.40 8.12 2.73
C SER A 65 -9.59 7.16 2.58
N LYS A 66 -10.46 7.14 3.60
CA LYS A 66 -11.76 6.44 3.53
C LYS A 66 -12.77 7.17 2.65
N ASP A 67 -12.59 8.49 2.47
CA ASP A 67 -13.38 9.30 1.57
C ASP A 67 -12.87 9.14 0.14
N VAL A 68 -13.77 8.76 -0.78
CA VAL A 68 -13.41 8.46 -2.16
C VAL A 68 -12.93 9.69 -2.93
N TYR A 69 -13.49 10.87 -2.66
CA TYR A 69 -13.12 12.10 -3.37
C TYR A 69 -11.76 12.61 -2.89
N VAL A 70 -11.48 12.51 -1.59
CA VAL A 70 -10.15 12.81 -1.05
C VAL A 70 -9.12 11.80 -1.53
N ARG A 71 -9.49 10.52 -1.60
CA ARG A 71 -8.61 9.46 -2.09
C ARG A 71 -8.27 9.60 -3.57
N ARG A 72 -9.10 10.24 -4.40
CA ARG A 72 -8.76 10.47 -5.81
C ARG A 72 -7.42 11.20 -5.99
N LEU A 73 -7.12 12.17 -5.11
CA LEU A 73 -5.86 12.91 -5.12
C LEU A 73 -4.63 12.00 -4.95
N LEU A 74 -4.79 10.84 -4.31
CA LEU A 74 -3.74 9.82 -4.21
C LEU A 74 -3.37 9.29 -5.59
N TRP A 75 -4.36 8.93 -6.41
CA TRP A 75 -4.14 8.36 -7.74
C TRP A 75 -3.49 9.38 -8.67
N GLU A 76 -4.03 10.61 -8.69
CA GLU A 76 -3.52 11.72 -9.50
C GLU A 76 -2.04 12.01 -9.19
N LYS A 77 -1.66 11.97 -7.91
CA LYS A 77 -0.27 12.16 -7.49
C LYS A 77 0.63 10.99 -7.85
N LEU A 78 0.18 9.75 -7.65
CA LEU A 78 1.02 8.59 -7.94
C LEU A 78 1.22 8.36 -9.44
N GLU A 79 0.26 8.76 -10.28
CA GLU A 79 0.39 8.72 -11.74
C GLU A 79 1.59 9.54 -12.22
N THR A 80 1.91 10.68 -11.59
CA THR A 80 3.08 11.49 -11.97
C THR A 80 4.41 10.79 -11.71
N PHE A 81 4.42 9.74 -10.89
CA PHE A 81 5.60 8.95 -10.56
C PHE A 81 5.61 7.56 -11.21
N SER A 82 4.56 7.18 -11.93
CA SER A 82 4.37 5.83 -12.45
C SER A 82 4.96 5.64 -13.86
N GLY A 83 6.21 6.06 -14.04
CA GLY A 83 6.99 5.83 -15.26
C GLY A 83 7.52 4.39 -15.36
N THR A 84 7.76 3.90 -16.58
CA THR A 84 8.18 2.51 -16.84
C THR A 84 9.66 2.24 -16.58
N ASP A 85 10.46 3.28 -16.34
CA ASP A 85 11.92 3.19 -16.37
C ASP A 85 12.55 2.55 -15.12
N LEU A 86 11.79 2.44 -14.02
CA LEU A 86 12.28 1.84 -12.77
C LEU A 86 11.34 0.73 -12.29
N PRO A 87 11.88 -0.33 -11.66
CA PRO A 87 11.07 -1.29 -10.92
C PRO A 87 10.34 -0.56 -9.79
N MET A 88 9.02 -0.71 -9.73
CA MET A 88 8.17 0.00 -8.78
C MET A 88 7.41 -0.97 -7.87
N VAL A 89 7.32 -0.59 -6.61
CA VAL A 89 6.53 -1.26 -5.57
C VAL A 89 5.60 -0.22 -4.96
N ILE A 90 4.31 -0.53 -4.93
CA ILE A 90 3.32 0.27 -4.21
C ILE A 90 2.55 -0.61 -3.24
N GLY A 91 2.51 -0.25 -1.97
CA GLY A 91 1.80 -1.04 -0.98
C GLY A 91 1.41 -0.29 0.28
N GLY A 92 0.48 -0.87 1.04
CA GLY A 92 -0.08 -0.28 2.25
C GLY A 92 -1.59 -0.44 2.30
N ASP A 93 -2.26 0.38 3.11
CA ASP A 93 -3.71 0.38 3.26
C ASP A 93 -4.34 1.33 2.24
N PHE A 94 -5.04 0.76 1.26
CA PHE A 94 -5.71 1.56 0.22
C PHE A 94 -7.07 2.11 0.66
N ASN A 95 -7.60 1.66 1.81
CA ASN A 95 -8.98 1.89 2.27
C ASN A 95 -10.04 1.66 1.17
N CYS A 96 -9.74 0.78 0.22
CA CYS A 96 -10.56 0.52 -0.96
C CYS A 96 -10.64 -0.99 -1.24
N LEU A 97 -11.85 -1.48 -1.49
CA LEU A 97 -12.08 -2.85 -1.92
C LEU A 97 -11.93 -2.95 -3.44
N LEU A 98 -11.25 -3.99 -3.93
CA LEU A 98 -11.14 -4.24 -5.37
C LEU A 98 -12.22 -5.18 -5.89
N THR A 99 -12.57 -6.21 -5.13
CA THR A 99 -13.48 -7.29 -5.56
C THR A 99 -14.49 -7.66 -4.48
N LYS A 100 -15.55 -8.40 -4.86
CA LYS A 100 -16.56 -8.87 -3.90
C LYS A 100 -15.97 -9.85 -2.89
N GLU A 101 -14.95 -10.61 -3.30
CA GLU A 101 -14.25 -11.59 -2.49
C GLU A 101 -13.47 -10.95 -1.33
N ASP A 102 -13.17 -9.65 -1.43
CA ASP A 102 -12.41 -8.89 -0.45
C ASP A 102 -13.24 -8.43 0.73
N LYS A 103 -14.55 -8.74 0.75
CA LYS A 103 -15.46 -8.37 1.83
C LYS A 103 -16.23 -9.58 2.33
N ARG A 104 -16.43 -9.64 3.66
CA ARG A 104 -17.37 -10.57 4.30
C ARG A 104 -18.20 -9.83 5.33
N GLY A 105 -19.52 -10.02 5.31
CA GLY A 105 -20.48 -9.35 6.19
C GLY A 105 -20.78 -7.90 5.77
N GLY A 106 -21.72 -7.28 6.50
CA GLY A 106 -22.17 -5.92 6.25
C GLY A 106 -22.85 -5.73 4.88
N ARG A 107 -22.81 -4.50 4.35
CA ARG A 107 -23.38 -4.17 3.04
C ARG A 107 -22.66 -4.94 1.93
N ARG A 108 -23.42 -5.52 0.99
CA ARG A 108 -22.85 -6.20 -0.18
C ARG A 108 -21.93 -5.27 -0.96
N PHE A 109 -20.80 -5.80 -1.41
CA PHE A 109 -19.88 -5.08 -2.29
C PHE A 109 -20.61 -4.64 -3.57
N SER A 110 -20.31 -3.42 -4.00
CA SER A 110 -20.73 -2.86 -5.28
C SER A 110 -19.52 -2.26 -5.97
N PHE A 111 -19.39 -2.46 -7.29
CA PHE A 111 -18.32 -1.88 -8.10
C PHE A 111 -18.59 -0.39 -8.39
N SER A 112 -18.60 0.41 -7.32
CA SER A 112 -18.86 1.84 -7.32
C SER A 112 -17.63 2.64 -7.80
N ILE A 113 -17.65 3.96 -7.63
CA ILE A 113 -16.61 4.85 -8.13
C ILE A 113 -15.21 4.54 -7.55
N GLY A 114 -15.10 4.28 -6.25
CA GLY A 114 -13.80 4.01 -5.61
C GLY A 114 -13.07 2.77 -6.15
N PRO A 115 -13.70 1.58 -6.16
CA PRO A 115 -13.10 0.38 -6.76
C PRO A 115 -12.76 0.56 -8.25
N ARG A 116 -13.57 1.32 -8.99
CA ARG A 116 -13.36 1.59 -10.42
C ARG A 116 -12.14 2.47 -10.66
N GLU A 117 -11.99 3.55 -9.89
CA GLU A 117 -10.82 4.43 -9.96
C GLU A 117 -9.55 3.68 -9.60
N MET A 118 -9.56 2.91 -8.51
CA MET A 118 -8.42 2.09 -8.13
C MET A 118 -8.06 1.07 -9.23
N LYS A 119 -9.04 0.38 -9.80
CA LYS A 119 -8.79 -0.57 -10.91
C LYS A 119 -8.23 0.15 -12.15
N SER A 120 -8.75 1.33 -12.46
CA SER A 120 -8.25 2.15 -13.57
C SER A 120 -6.80 2.56 -13.34
N PHE A 121 -6.49 3.11 -12.17
CA PHE A 121 -5.14 3.48 -11.75
C PHE A 121 -4.17 2.30 -11.88
N LEU A 122 -4.52 1.14 -11.35
CA LEU A 122 -3.66 -0.05 -11.44
C LEU A 122 -3.41 -0.46 -12.89
N THR A 123 -4.45 -0.43 -13.74
CA THR A 123 -4.33 -0.83 -15.15
C THR A 123 -3.50 0.17 -15.95
N SER A 124 -3.74 1.47 -15.78
CA SER A 124 -3.04 2.54 -16.50
C SER A 124 -1.54 2.60 -16.17
N ASN A 125 -1.15 2.13 -14.98
CA ASN A 125 0.21 2.22 -14.48
C ASN A 125 0.94 0.86 -14.46
N ASP A 126 0.40 -0.14 -15.17
CA ASP A 126 0.98 -1.49 -15.28
C ASP A 126 1.22 -2.16 -13.91
N LEU A 127 0.32 -1.94 -12.94
CA LEU A 127 0.49 -2.44 -11.58
C LEU A 127 -0.27 -3.75 -11.36
N HIS A 128 0.49 -4.80 -11.03
CA HIS A 128 -0.02 -6.16 -10.82
C HIS A 128 0.05 -6.54 -9.35
N GLU A 129 -1.02 -7.14 -8.83
CA GLU A 129 -1.10 -7.51 -7.42
C GLU A 129 -0.12 -8.63 -7.06
N VAL A 130 0.61 -8.44 -5.97
CA VAL A 130 1.51 -9.46 -5.42
C VAL A 130 0.72 -10.43 -4.55
N GLY A 131 1.08 -11.71 -4.60
CA GLY A 131 0.55 -12.70 -3.68
C GLY A 131 0.86 -12.38 -2.22
N TYR A 132 0.03 -12.89 -1.32
CA TYR A 132 0.20 -12.71 0.13
C TYR A 132 0.27 -14.05 0.86
N VAL A 133 0.89 -14.01 2.04
CA VAL A 133 0.94 -15.10 3.03
C VAL A 133 0.31 -14.58 4.32
N GLY A 134 -0.58 -15.37 4.93
CA GLY A 134 -1.30 -15.00 6.14
C GLY A 134 -2.81 -14.82 5.90
N PRO A 135 -3.52 -14.11 6.80
CA PRO A 135 -4.95 -13.93 6.71
C PRO A 135 -5.36 -13.21 5.41
N LYS A 136 -6.47 -13.65 4.80
CA LYS A 136 -7.04 -12.96 3.64
C LYS A 136 -7.54 -11.55 3.98
N TYR A 137 -8.22 -11.38 5.10
CA TYR A 137 -8.79 -10.09 5.51
C TYR A 137 -7.82 -9.39 6.46
N THR A 138 -7.60 -8.10 6.23
CA THR A 138 -6.61 -7.29 6.96
C THR A 138 -7.26 -6.26 7.88
N TRP A 139 -8.59 -6.10 7.76
CA TRP A 139 -9.39 -5.23 8.63
C TRP A 139 -10.62 -5.94 9.18
N SER A 140 -11.00 -5.59 10.40
CA SER A 140 -12.27 -5.97 11.03
C SER A 140 -12.89 -4.83 11.80
N ASN A 141 -14.22 -4.79 11.85
CA ASN A 141 -14.97 -3.92 12.76
C ASN A 141 -14.97 -4.40 14.23
N ASN A 142 -14.25 -5.49 14.55
CA ASN A 142 -14.15 -6.11 15.88
C ASN A 142 -15.49 -6.54 16.50
N LYS A 143 -16.53 -6.73 15.68
CA LYS A 143 -17.79 -7.32 16.13
C LYS A 143 -17.79 -8.84 15.92
N LEU A 144 -18.69 -9.52 16.62
CA LEU A 144 -18.87 -10.97 16.55
C LEU A 144 -20.18 -11.32 15.82
N GLY A 145 -20.31 -12.59 15.44
CA GLY A 145 -21.54 -13.13 14.84
C GLY A 145 -21.93 -12.45 13.52
N ALA A 146 -23.23 -12.19 13.35
CA ALA A 146 -23.80 -11.62 12.12
C ALA A 146 -23.35 -10.17 11.84
N ASP A 147 -22.96 -9.43 12.88
CA ASP A 147 -22.48 -8.04 12.75
C ASP A 147 -21.00 -7.94 12.37
N ARG A 148 -20.29 -9.08 12.31
CA ARG A 148 -18.87 -9.10 11.98
C ARG A 148 -18.65 -8.72 10.52
N ILE A 149 -17.85 -7.69 10.31
CA ILE A 149 -17.38 -7.26 8.99
C ILE A 149 -15.89 -7.51 8.89
N LEU A 150 -15.47 -8.10 7.78
CA LEU A 150 -14.07 -8.29 7.40
C LEU A 150 -13.81 -7.73 6.01
N GLU A 151 -12.69 -7.04 5.86
CA GLU A 151 -12.28 -6.40 4.61
C GLU A 151 -10.80 -6.65 4.33
N ARG A 152 -10.44 -6.76 3.06
CA ARG A 152 -9.04 -6.80 2.60
C ARG A 152 -8.68 -5.46 1.95
N LEU A 153 -8.02 -4.62 2.74
CA LEU A 153 -7.69 -3.24 2.40
C LEU A 153 -6.18 -3.05 2.14
N ASP A 154 -5.34 -3.84 2.81
CA ASP A 154 -3.89 -3.81 2.64
C ASP A 154 -3.47 -4.67 1.45
N ARG A 155 -2.66 -4.08 0.57
CA ARG A 155 -2.21 -4.72 -0.67
C ARG A 155 -0.81 -4.26 -1.04
N CYS A 156 -0.19 -4.99 -1.97
CA CYS A 156 1.03 -4.58 -2.63
C CYS A 156 0.92 -4.90 -4.12
N PHE A 157 1.45 -4.01 -4.95
CA PHE A 157 1.49 -4.14 -6.39
C PHE A 157 2.89 -3.84 -6.93
N LEU A 158 3.22 -4.47 -8.04
CA LEU A 158 4.48 -4.30 -8.77
C LEU A 158 4.21 -3.94 -10.20
N ASN A 159 5.08 -3.12 -10.80
CA ASN A 159 5.08 -2.99 -12.25
C ASN A 159 5.80 -4.16 -12.95
N SER A 160 5.64 -4.27 -14.27
CA SER A 160 6.29 -5.33 -15.04
C SER A 160 7.82 -5.27 -14.94
N SER A 161 8.39 -4.07 -14.85
CA SER A 161 9.83 -3.87 -14.64
C SER A 161 10.30 -4.57 -13.35
N ALA A 162 9.58 -4.44 -12.23
CA ALA A 162 9.89 -5.15 -10.99
C ALA A 162 9.68 -6.67 -11.10
N ILE A 163 8.63 -7.13 -11.77
CA ILE A 163 8.32 -8.56 -11.94
C ILE A 163 9.41 -9.28 -12.76
N SER A 164 9.90 -8.61 -13.82
CA SER A 164 10.91 -9.15 -14.73
C SER A 164 12.25 -9.45 -14.06
N LEU A 165 12.53 -8.84 -12.90
CA LEU A 165 13.75 -9.11 -12.12
C LEU A 165 13.72 -10.49 -11.45
N GLY A 166 12.61 -11.24 -11.54
CA GLY A 166 12.52 -12.63 -11.12
C GLY A 166 12.57 -12.83 -9.61
N HIS A 167 12.50 -11.75 -8.83
CA HIS A 167 12.42 -11.82 -7.39
C HIS A 167 11.01 -12.22 -6.97
N ARG A 168 10.89 -13.37 -6.28
CA ARG A 168 9.62 -13.78 -5.70
C ARG A 168 9.28 -12.88 -4.51
N MET A 169 8.49 -11.85 -4.76
CA MET A 169 7.97 -10.97 -3.72
C MET A 169 6.65 -11.54 -3.21
N VAL A 170 6.47 -11.50 -1.88
CA VAL A 170 5.21 -11.86 -1.22
C VAL A 170 4.95 -10.86 -0.12
N VAL A 171 3.69 -10.46 0.05
CA VAL A 171 3.29 -9.68 1.21
C VAL A 171 3.02 -10.62 2.37
N ARG A 172 3.54 -10.31 3.56
CA ARG A 172 3.10 -11.01 4.78
C ARG A 172 2.07 -10.14 5.47
N HIS A 173 0.85 -10.65 5.58
CA HIS A 173 -0.16 -10.02 6.41
C HIS A 173 0.12 -10.36 7.89
N PRO A 174 -0.17 -9.43 8.81
CA PRO A 174 -0.01 -9.65 10.24
C PRO A 174 -0.96 -10.74 10.77
#